data_AF-A0A9W6XZ19-F1
#
_entry.id   AF-A0A9W6XZ19-F1
#
_cell.length_a   1.000
_cell.length_b   1.000
_cell.length_c   1.000
_cell.angle_alpha   90.00
_cell.angle_beta   90.00
_cell.angle_gamma   90.00
#
_symmetry.space_group_name_H-M   'P 1'
#
loop_
_entity.id
_entity.type
_entity.pdbx_description
1 polymer ?
#
loop_
_entity_poly.entity_id
_entity_poly.type
_entity_poly.pdbx_seq_one_letter_code
_entity_poly.pdbx_strand_id
1 'polypeptide(L)'
;MNNQMKSYITDDRTQIERKGLETLEVNDYANYVILANNDFGSIIEANDRRYMCLIASESRVGDEKYFDHYFDTLANLDAGHDIFHYLARVDLTGFKSQAFPLTKYKKELTTKQTNNVIKWLLDMREKLSDEEDNKIKTTSTSEWYGKYSK
;
A
#
# COMPACT_ATOMS: atom_id res chain seq x y z
N MET A 1 12.68 6.07 -6.64
CA MET A 1 12.20 4.95 -5.79
C MET A 1 10.97 4.27 -6.37
N ASN A 2 9.88 5.00 -6.67
CA ASN A 2 8.65 4.40 -7.24
C ASN A 2 8.91 3.56 -8.52
N ASN A 3 9.64 4.13 -9.51
CA ASN A 3 9.94 3.41 -10.76
C ASN A 3 10.77 2.13 -10.57
N GLN A 4 11.63 2.06 -9.53
CA GLN A 4 12.42 0.87 -9.25
C GLN A 4 11.55 -0.25 -8.67
N MET A 5 10.67 0.06 -7.71
CA MET A 5 9.74 -0.95 -7.19
C MET A 5 8.78 -1.46 -8.26
N LYS A 6 8.35 -0.59 -9.19
CA LYS A 6 7.53 -1.03 -10.33
C LYS A 6 8.27 -2.04 -11.20
N SER A 7 9.55 -1.81 -11.48
CA SER A 7 10.41 -2.74 -12.21
C SER A 7 10.54 -4.07 -11.45
N TYR A 8 10.88 -4.02 -10.16
CA TYR A 8 10.97 -5.23 -9.32
C TYR A 8 9.69 -6.08 -9.28
N ILE A 9 8.51 -5.47 -9.33
CA ILE A 9 7.24 -6.22 -9.31
C ILE A 9 6.88 -6.80 -10.69
N THR A 10 7.32 -6.17 -11.78
CA THR A 10 6.80 -6.47 -13.13
C THR A 10 7.81 -7.14 -14.05
N ASP A 11 9.10 -7.04 -13.76
CA ASP A 11 10.15 -7.54 -14.65
C ASP A 11 10.32 -9.06 -14.49
N ASP A 12 10.37 -9.77 -15.61
CA ASP A 12 10.53 -11.24 -15.60
C ASP A 12 11.96 -11.68 -15.25
N ARG A 13 12.90 -10.74 -15.26
CA ARG A 13 14.32 -10.99 -15.02
C ARG A 13 14.96 -9.88 -14.20
N THR A 14 15.91 -10.28 -13.37
CA THR A 14 16.65 -9.37 -12.51
C THR A 14 18.15 -9.67 -12.58
N GLN A 15 18.96 -8.63 -12.41
CA GLN A 15 20.41 -8.74 -12.33
C GLN A 15 20.82 -8.82 -10.87
N ILE A 16 21.55 -9.89 -10.51
CA ILE A 16 22.08 -10.09 -9.17
C ILE A 16 23.58 -9.84 -9.22
N GLU A 17 24.02 -8.78 -8.54
CA GLU A 17 25.42 -8.53 -8.25
C GLU A 17 25.80 -9.10 -6.88
N ARG A 18 26.60 -10.16 -6.90
CA ARG A 18 27.15 -10.74 -5.67
C ARG A 18 28.51 -10.10 -5.39
N LYS A 19 28.76 -9.76 -4.12
CA LYS A 19 29.99 -9.10 -3.71
C LYS A 19 31.22 -9.92 -4.15
N GLY A 20 32.08 -9.29 -4.97
CA GLY A 20 33.33 -9.90 -5.45
C GLY A 20 33.15 -10.96 -6.53
N LEU A 21 31.98 -11.03 -7.18
CA LEU A 21 31.67 -11.94 -8.28
C LEU A 21 31.06 -11.17 -9.45
N GLU A 22 31.02 -11.81 -10.61
CA GLU A 22 30.37 -11.27 -11.81
C GLU A 22 28.85 -11.20 -11.66
N THR A 23 28.26 -10.22 -12.34
CA THR A 23 26.81 -10.00 -12.39
C THR A 23 26.12 -11.14 -13.15
N LEU A 24 25.04 -11.67 -12.58
CA LEU A 24 24.25 -12.75 -13.17
C LEU A 24 22.82 -12.28 -13.44
N GLU A 25 22.31 -12.57 -14.63
CA GLU A 25 20.90 -12.36 -14.97
C GLU A 25 20.10 -13.64 -14.66
N VAL A 26 19.04 -13.51 -13.88
CA VAL A 26 18.18 -14.64 -13.48
C VAL A 26 16.71 -14.30 -13.71
N ASN A 27 15.87 -15.34 -13.83
CA ASN A 27 14.43 -15.15 -13.85
C ASN A 27 13.93 -14.72 -12.47
N ASP A 28 13.05 -13.74 -12.43
CA ASP A 28 12.45 -13.21 -11.21
C ASP A 28 11.11 -13.92 -10.92
N TYR A 29 10.97 -14.41 -9.70
CA TYR A 29 9.75 -15.03 -9.17
C TYR A 29 9.33 -14.39 -7.84
N ALA A 30 9.88 -13.22 -7.51
CA ALA A 30 9.64 -12.53 -6.26
C ALA A 30 8.20 -12.02 -6.15
N ASN A 31 7.61 -12.21 -4.98
CA ASN A 31 6.37 -11.57 -4.57
C ASN A 31 6.66 -10.74 -3.32
N TYR A 32 6.20 -9.49 -3.30
CA TYR A 32 6.54 -8.54 -2.23
C TYR A 32 5.38 -8.34 -1.25
N VAL A 33 5.67 -8.51 0.03
CA VAL A 33 4.79 -8.11 1.14
C VAL A 33 5.52 -7.02 1.93
N ILE A 34 4.90 -5.84 2.01
CA ILE A 34 5.47 -4.67 2.68
C ILE A 34 4.63 -4.39 3.92
N LEU A 35 5.30 -4.33 5.07
CA LEU A 35 4.70 -3.96 6.35
C LEU A 35 5.28 -2.60 6.76
N ALA A 36 4.41 -1.63 7.04
CA ALA A 36 4.82 -0.28 7.39
C ALA A 36 3.87 0.30 8.44
N ASN A 37 4.45 1.01 9.42
CA ASN A 37 3.71 1.74 10.45
C ASN A 37 3.31 3.14 10.00
N ASN A 38 3.96 3.67 8.95
CA ASN A 38 3.71 4.98 8.38
C ASN A 38 3.10 4.85 6.99
N ASP A 39 2.37 5.88 6.57
CA ASP A 39 1.75 5.93 5.25
C ASP A 39 2.78 5.80 4.12
N PHE A 40 2.59 4.79 3.30
CA PHE A 40 3.44 4.47 2.13
C PHE A 40 3.02 5.21 0.86
N GLY A 41 2.37 6.37 1.02
CA GLY A 41 1.72 7.08 -0.09
C GLY A 41 2.66 7.43 -1.24
N SER A 42 3.95 7.68 -0.96
CA SER A 42 4.94 8.10 -1.96
C SER A 42 5.23 7.06 -3.06
N ILE A 43 4.79 5.81 -2.89
CA ILE A 43 4.99 4.73 -3.86
C ILE A 43 3.76 4.50 -4.74
N ILE A 44 2.57 4.93 -4.30
CA ILE A 44 1.32 4.54 -4.96
C ILE A 44 0.79 5.68 -5.82
N GLU A 45 0.80 5.48 -7.14
CA GLU A 45 0.17 6.43 -8.06
C GLU A 45 -1.34 6.22 -8.16
N ALA A 46 -2.05 7.26 -8.59
CA ALA A 46 -3.50 7.27 -8.63
C ALA A 46 -4.14 6.13 -9.45
N ASN A 47 -3.43 5.65 -10.49
CA ASN A 47 -3.88 4.53 -11.34
C ASN A 47 -3.01 3.28 -11.17
N ASP A 48 -2.30 3.12 -10.05
CA ASP A 48 -1.42 1.96 -9.86
C ASP A 48 -2.21 0.67 -9.59
N ARG A 49 -1.97 -0.33 -10.44
CA ARG A 49 -2.61 -1.66 -10.42
C ARG A 49 -1.77 -2.76 -9.76
N ARG A 50 -0.58 -2.45 -9.24
CA ARG A 50 0.41 -3.41 -8.72
C ARG A 50 0.32 -3.64 -7.22
N TYR A 51 -0.35 -2.74 -6.49
CA TYR A 51 -0.42 -2.79 -5.02
C TYR A 51 -1.83 -3.08 -4.50
N MET A 52 -1.89 -4.00 -3.54
CA MET A 52 -3.01 -4.20 -2.61
C MET A 52 -2.68 -3.49 -1.29
N CYS A 53 -3.49 -2.51 -0.91
CA CYS A 53 -3.25 -1.70 0.29
C CYS A 53 -4.25 -2.09 1.38
N LEU A 54 -3.74 -2.58 2.51
CA LEU A 54 -4.55 -3.01 3.64
C LEU A 54 -4.16 -2.22 4.89
N ILE A 55 -5.14 -1.95 5.74
CA ILE A 55 -4.92 -1.46 7.11
C ILE A 55 -5.18 -2.64 8.03
N ALA A 56 -4.22 -2.97 8.87
CA ALA A 56 -4.40 -3.93 9.95
C ALA A 56 -5.15 -3.27 11.11
N SER A 57 -5.95 -4.05 11.85
CA SER A 57 -6.64 -3.56 13.03
C SER A 57 -5.65 -3.23 14.15
N GLU A 58 -5.87 -2.09 14.82
CA GLU A 58 -5.11 -1.68 16.01
C GLU A 58 -5.64 -2.34 17.31
N SER A 59 -6.72 -3.12 17.23
CA SER A 59 -7.43 -3.68 18.39
C SER A 59 -6.62 -4.60 19.29
N ARG A 60 -5.44 -5.06 18.86
CA ARG A 60 -4.56 -5.98 19.60
C ARG A 60 -3.20 -5.37 19.93
N VAL A 61 -3.03 -4.05 19.76
CA VAL A 61 -1.78 -3.38 20.11
C VAL A 61 -1.49 -3.58 21.60
N GLY A 62 -0.32 -4.15 21.91
CA GLY A 62 0.12 -4.45 23.28
C GLY A 62 -0.51 -5.70 23.92
N ASP A 63 -1.32 -6.48 23.20
CA ASP A 63 -1.91 -7.73 23.70
C ASP A 63 -0.90 -8.89 23.59
N GLU A 64 0.13 -8.87 24.44
CA GLU A 64 1.20 -9.87 24.45
C GLU A 64 0.65 -11.29 24.58
N LYS A 65 -0.33 -11.52 25.46
CA LYS A 65 -0.94 -12.84 25.67
C LYS A 65 -1.59 -13.40 24.40
N TYR A 66 -2.26 -12.56 23.62
CA TYR A 66 -2.83 -12.97 22.35
C TYR A 66 -1.74 -13.41 21.36
N PHE A 67 -0.66 -12.62 21.24
CA PHE A 67 0.42 -12.92 20.31
C PHE A 67 1.23 -14.14 20.73
N ASP A 68 1.52 -14.29 22.03
CA ASP A 68 2.20 -15.48 22.56
C ASP A 68 1.40 -16.74 22.22
N HIS A 69 0.10 -16.75 22.51
CA HIS A 69 -0.77 -17.87 22.16
C HIS A 69 -0.82 -18.12 20.65
N TYR A 70 -0.88 -17.06 19.84
CA TYR A 70 -0.87 -17.16 18.38
C TYR A 70 0.41 -17.80 17.85
N PHE A 71 1.58 -17.36 18.36
CA PHE A 71 2.87 -17.93 17.98
C PHE A 71 3.02 -19.37 18.45
N ASP A 72 2.64 -19.70 19.69
CA ASP A 72 2.70 -21.09 20.17
C ASP A 72 1.84 -22.02 19.32
N THR A 73 0.68 -21.54 18.85
CA THR A 73 -0.26 -22.30 18.03
C THR A 73 0.21 -22.48 16.59
N LEU A 74 0.87 -21.48 15.99
CA LEU A 74 1.18 -21.47 14.55
C LEU A 74 2.66 -21.64 14.22
N ALA A 75 3.58 -21.36 15.15
CA ALA A 75 5.02 -21.49 14.95
C ALA A 75 5.51 -22.92 15.25
N ASN A 76 4.78 -23.92 14.77
CA ASN A 76 5.15 -25.33 14.85
C ASN A 76 4.98 -26.03 13.49
N LEU A 77 5.61 -27.19 13.34
CA LEU A 77 5.69 -27.89 12.06
C LEU A 77 4.32 -28.40 11.60
N ASP A 78 3.46 -28.84 12.53
CA ASP A 78 2.14 -29.38 12.22
C ASP A 78 1.23 -28.30 11.65
N ALA A 79 1.18 -27.12 12.29
CA ALA A 79 0.45 -25.97 11.76
C ALA A 79 0.98 -25.55 10.37
N GLY A 80 2.31 -25.58 10.18
CA GLY A 80 2.93 -25.32 8.88
C GLY A 80 2.48 -26.31 7.80
N HIS A 81 2.43 -27.61 8.13
CA HIS A 81 1.93 -28.65 7.22
C HIS A 81 0.46 -28.41 6.87
N ASP A 82 -0.39 -28.11 7.84
CA ASP A 82 -1.81 -27.87 7.61
C ASP A 82 -2.05 -26.66 6.71
N ILE A 83 -1.35 -25.55 6.96
CA ILE A 83 -1.42 -24.34 6.14
C ILE A 83 -0.94 -24.63 4.71
N PHE A 84 0.21 -25.30 4.56
CA PHE A 84 0.73 -25.68 3.25
C PHE A 84 -0.26 -26.60 2.50
N HIS A 85 -0.79 -27.60 3.19
CA HIS A 85 -1.77 -28.54 2.63
C HIS A 85 -3.06 -27.87 2.19
N TYR A 86 -3.49 -26.82 2.89
CA TYR A 86 -4.60 -25.99 2.46
C TYR A 86 -4.22 -25.17 1.22
N LEU A 87 -3.13 -24.40 1.27
CA LEU A 87 -2.71 -23.51 0.19
C LEU A 87 -2.41 -24.26 -1.11
N ALA A 88 -1.77 -25.42 -1.04
CA ALA A 88 -1.44 -26.26 -2.21
C ALA A 88 -2.67 -26.86 -2.90
N ARG A 89 -3.83 -26.86 -2.23
CA ARG A 89 -5.11 -27.38 -2.77
C ARG A 89 -6.08 -26.28 -3.16
N VAL A 90 -5.72 -25.00 -2.98
CA VAL A 90 -6.53 -23.89 -3.46
C VAL A 90 -6.58 -23.95 -4.97
N ASP A 91 -7.79 -24.05 -5.53
CA ASP A 91 -7.99 -23.95 -6.97
C ASP A 91 -7.76 -22.50 -7.42
N LEU A 92 -6.76 -22.31 -8.27
CA LEU A 92 -6.39 -21.02 -8.85
C LEU A 92 -6.90 -20.86 -10.28
N THR A 93 -7.79 -21.74 -10.75
CA THR A 93 -8.37 -21.66 -12.08
C THR A 93 -9.10 -20.33 -12.27
N GLY A 94 -8.62 -19.51 -13.21
CA GLY A 94 -9.17 -18.18 -13.48
C GLY A 94 -8.77 -17.09 -12.48
N PHE A 95 -7.91 -17.40 -11.49
CA PHE A 95 -7.39 -16.40 -10.56
C PHE A 95 -6.53 -15.36 -11.29
N LYS A 96 -6.88 -14.08 -11.11
CA LYS A 96 -6.15 -12.95 -11.68
C LYS A 96 -5.36 -12.25 -10.57
N SER A 97 -4.08 -12.56 -10.45
CA SER A 97 -3.19 -11.99 -9.43
C SER A 97 -3.11 -10.46 -9.45
N GLN A 98 -3.35 -9.83 -10.61
CA GLN A 98 -3.34 -8.37 -10.77
C GLN A 98 -4.72 -7.70 -10.55
N ALA A 99 -5.78 -8.46 -10.31
CA ALA A 99 -7.13 -7.95 -10.12
C ALA A 99 -7.39 -7.55 -8.66
N PHE A 100 -6.59 -6.62 -8.14
CA PHE A 100 -6.72 -6.17 -6.76
C PHE A 100 -8.00 -5.35 -6.54
N PRO A 101 -8.75 -5.58 -5.43
CA PRO A 101 -9.89 -4.76 -5.09
C PRO A 101 -9.46 -3.34 -4.69
N LEU A 102 -10.32 -2.35 -4.98
CA LEU A 102 -10.09 -0.97 -4.57
C LEU A 102 -10.50 -0.79 -3.09
N THR A 103 -9.51 -0.88 -2.19
CA THR A 103 -9.73 -0.71 -0.75
C THR A 103 -9.91 0.76 -0.36
N LYS A 104 -10.52 1.02 0.80
CA LYS A 104 -10.64 2.38 1.37
C LYS A 104 -9.27 3.03 1.53
N TYR A 105 -8.31 2.27 2.06
CA TYR A 105 -6.94 2.75 2.25
C TYR A 105 -6.24 3.10 0.93
N LYS A 106 -6.42 2.28 -0.11
CA LYS A 106 -5.87 2.59 -1.45
C LYS A 106 -6.43 3.90 -2.01
N LYS A 107 -7.72 4.20 -1.77
CA LYS A 107 -8.32 5.48 -2.14
C LYS A 107 -7.70 6.64 -1.37
N GLU A 108 -7.51 6.51 -0.07
CA GLU A 108 -6.88 7.55 0.77
C GLU A 108 -5.45 7.85 0.32
N LEU A 109 -4.64 6.83 0.05
CA LEU A 109 -3.28 7.00 -0.47
C LEU A 109 -3.27 7.65 -1.86
N THR A 110 -4.19 7.27 -2.73
CA THR A 110 -4.36 7.88 -4.05
C THR A 110 -4.70 9.37 -3.92
N THR A 111 -5.66 9.74 -3.07
CA THR A 111 -6.05 11.14 -2.84
C THR A 111 -4.88 11.97 -2.29
N LYS A 112 -4.07 11.40 -1.40
CA LYS A 112 -2.84 12.02 -0.89
C LYS A 112 -1.80 12.26 -1.98
N GLN A 113 -1.81 11.49 -3.07
CA GLN A 113 -0.89 11.63 -4.20
C GLN A 113 -1.43 12.44 -5.37
N THR A 114 -2.71 12.82 -5.34
CA THR A 114 -3.30 13.66 -6.39
C THR A 114 -2.65 15.05 -6.42
N ASN A 115 -2.68 15.69 -7.59
CA ASN A 115 -2.23 17.06 -7.79
C ASN A 115 -2.82 18.00 -6.72
N ASN A 116 -1.97 18.88 -6.22
CA ASN A 116 -2.30 19.90 -5.22
C ASN A 116 -3.49 20.78 -5.61
N VAL A 117 -3.70 21.04 -6.92
CA VAL A 117 -4.90 21.75 -7.40
C VAL A 117 -6.19 20.96 -7.13
N ILE A 118 -6.17 19.64 -7.33
CA ILE A 118 -7.33 18.79 -7.07
C ILE A 118 -7.59 18.65 -5.58
N LYS A 119 -6.52 18.53 -4.77
CA LYS A 119 -6.64 18.56 -3.31
C LYS A 119 -7.29 19.85 -2.82
N TRP A 120 -6.86 21.00 -3.35
CA TRP A 120 -7.46 22.29 -3.06
C TRP A 120 -8.95 22.34 -3.46
N LEU A 121 -9.32 21.84 -4.64
CA LEU A 121 -10.72 21.79 -5.08
C LEU A 121 -11.59 20.92 -4.17
N LEU A 122 -11.08 19.77 -3.72
CA LEU A 122 -11.79 18.89 -2.78
C LEU A 122 -11.96 19.56 -1.41
N ASP A 123 -10.91 20.17 -0.86
CA ASP A 123 -10.99 20.94 0.40
C ASP A 123 -11.97 22.12 0.28
N MET A 124 -12.01 22.81 -0.87
CA MET A 124 -12.97 23.89 -1.11
C MET A 124 -14.40 23.36 -1.15
N ARG A 125 -14.65 22.24 -1.83
CA ARG A 125 -15.97 21.62 -1.90
C ARG A 125 -16.47 21.22 -0.51
N GLU A 126 -15.62 20.62 0.32
CA GLU A 126 -15.97 20.21 1.68
C GLU A 126 -16.33 21.42 2.55
N LYS A 127 -15.49 22.47 2.52
CA LYS A 127 -15.77 23.73 3.23
C LYS A 127 -17.07 24.42 2.78
N LEU A 128 -17.39 24.38 1.49
CA LEU A 128 -18.63 24.94 0.95
C LEU A 128 -19.87 24.06 1.22
N SER A 129 -19.66 22.77 1.50
CA SER A 129 -20.72 21.82 1.86
C SER A 129 -21.10 21.93 3.33
N ASP A 130 -20.15 22.29 4.20
CA ASP A 130 -20.35 22.43 5.64
C ASP A 130 -20.88 23.82 6.03
N GLU A 131 -20.69 24.82 5.18
CA GLU A 131 -21.25 26.17 5.36
C GLU A 131 -22.63 26.27 4.69
N GLU A 132 -23.67 25.85 5.41
CA GLU A 132 -25.00 26.44 5.18
C GLU A 132 -24.87 27.96 5.39
N ASP A 133 -25.12 28.72 4.33
CA ASP A 133 -25.18 30.18 4.27
C ASP A 133 -23.86 31.00 4.28
N ASN A 134 -23.43 31.31 3.04
CA ASN A 134 -23.24 32.68 2.55
C ASN A 134 -22.17 33.59 3.19
N LYS A 135 -20.97 33.09 3.50
CA LYS A 135 -19.74 33.93 3.56
C LYS A 135 -18.51 33.14 3.12
N ILE A 136 -18.17 33.21 1.82
CA ILE A 136 -16.87 32.73 1.35
C ILE A 136 -15.78 33.50 2.11
N LYS A 137 -15.17 32.88 3.12
CA LYS A 137 -13.98 33.43 3.77
C LYS A 137 -12.86 33.44 2.73
N THR A 138 -12.53 34.63 2.22
CA THR A 138 -11.39 34.82 1.34
C THR A 138 -10.10 34.62 2.13
N THR A 139 -9.57 33.41 2.10
CA THR A 139 -8.22 33.08 2.58
C THR A 139 -7.18 33.61 1.59
N SER A 140 -6.07 34.15 2.08
CA SER A 140 -5.03 34.77 1.25
C SER A 140 -4.37 33.75 0.32
N THR A 141 -4.07 34.14 -0.92
CA THR A 141 -3.32 33.33 -1.89
C THR A 141 -1.97 32.84 -1.32
N SER A 142 -1.33 33.62 -0.44
CA SER A 142 -0.08 33.23 0.24
C SER A 142 -0.26 32.09 1.24
N GLU A 143 -1.38 32.07 1.97
CA GLU A 143 -1.70 31.01 2.94
C GLU A 143 -2.03 29.70 2.22
N TRP A 144 -2.74 29.78 1.09
CA TRP A 144 -3.01 28.63 0.23
C TRP A 144 -1.75 28.07 -0.39
N TYR A 145 -0.86 28.93 -0.91
CA TYR A 145 0.43 28.50 -1.42
C TYR A 145 1.24 27.81 -0.33
N GLY A 146 1.28 28.33 0.90
CA GLY A 146 1.95 27.67 2.02
C GLY A 146 1.38 26.28 2.36
N LYS A 147 0.06 26.08 2.23
CA LYS A 147 -0.62 24.81 2.53
C LYS A 147 -0.38 23.73 1.47
N TYR A 148 -0.23 24.11 0.21
CA TYR A 148 -0.16 23.17 -0.92
C TYR A 148 1.15 23.23 -1.74
N SER A 149 2.15 24.02 -1.35
CA SER A 149 3.46 24.14 -2.03
C SER A 149 4.54 23.20 -1.47
N LYS A 150 4.19 22.18 -0.68
CA LYS A 150 5.13 21.15 -0.21
C LYS A 150 4.80 19.80 -0.81
#